data_AF-A0A2G5TNL4-F1
#
_entry.id   AF-A0A2G5TNL4-F1
#
_cell.length_a   1.000
_cell.length_b   1.000
_cell.length_c   1.000
_cell.angle_alpha   90.00
_cell.angle_beta   90.00
_cell.angle_gamma   90.00
#
_symmetry.space_group_name_H-M   'P 1'
#
loop_
_entity.id
_entity.type
_entity.pdbx_description
1 polymer ?
#
loop_
_entity_poly.entity_id
_entity_poly.type
_entity_poly.pdbx_seq_one_letter_code
_entity_poly.pdbx_strand_id
1 'polypeptide(L)'
;MLLHFLLFSCFIGVALSSETPSQIPECTIEEKRNLLTCNPMELDILNIRKKYSNRRANPEFLSEMHFACFAALNCYKPPRCREASSYQAALDEACDFHILMFPQNADCLMKFFSAAYNASSAAYKDFSTYSCLQYPFTESDSARRSSVFGNGRSCFLEFVKNNCNWSSELYFSTRYRQFVNAISEEPDNNNCLTEYQQMKHMRCHVLLAETEKKIENTGFFDRLFGSRQFLAAVKACKDTRACIARDVCFSATIIPTKIGQICKKIGL
;
A
#
# COMPACT_ATOMS: atom_id res chain seq x y z
N MET A 1 -43.98 -5.93 -72.50
CA MET A 1 -43.99 -4.80 -71.54
C MET A 1 -42.73 -4.96 -70.69
N LEU A 2 -41.65 -4.20 -70.94
CA LEU A 2 -41.39 -2.86 -70.33
C LEU A 2 -41.54 -2.97 -68.79
N LEU A 3 -40.56 -2.69 -67.94
CA LEU A 3 -39.47 -1.72 -68.03
C LEU A 3 -38.47 -1.96 -66.86
N HIS A 4 -37.21 -1.58 -67.09
CA HIS A 4 -36.07 -1.49 -66.16
C HIS A 4 -36.36 -0.99 -64.74
N PHE A 5 -35.54 -1.41 -63.75
CA PHE A 5 -34.62 -0.50 -63.06
C PHE A 5 -33.47 -1.25 -62.36
N LEU A 6 -32.26 -0.86 -62.72
CA LEU A 6 -30.98 -1.18 -62.09
C LEU A 6 -30.90 -0.52 -60.71
N LEU A 7 -30.42 -1.24 -59.69
CA LEU A 7 -29.64 -0.64 -58.61
C LEU A 7 -28.46 -1.54 -58.26
N PHE A 8 -27.30 -1.09 -58.75
CA PHE A 8 -25.97 -1.38 -58.25
C PHE A 8 -25.88 -0.94 -56.78
N SER A 9 -25.46 -1.84 -55.90
CA SER A 9 -24.68 -1.44 -54.72
C SER A 9 -23.77 -2.59 -54.30
N CYS A 10 -22.48 -2.37 -54.57
CA CYS A 10 -21.38 -3.18 -54.08
C CYS A 10 -21.48 -3.36 -52.56
N PHE A 11 -21.71 -4.60 -52.11
CA PHE A 11 -21.23 -4.99 -50.80
C PHE A 11 -19.72 -5.23 -50.94
N ILE A 12 -18.99 -4.15 -50.69
CA ILE A 12 -17.57 -4.16 -50.40
C ILE A 12 -17.36 -5.21 -49.31
N GLY A 13 -16.55 -6.22 -49.61
CA GLY A 13 -16.08 -7.16 -48.61
C GLY A 13 -15.45 -6.37 -47.47
N VAL A 14 -16.07 -6.43 -46.30
CA VAL A 14 -15.41 -6.02 -45.07
C VAL A 14 -14.30 -7.04 -44.88
N ALA A 15 -13.10 -6.69 -45.35
CA ALA A 15 -11.88 -7.28 -44.84
C ALA A 15 -11.90 -6.99 -43.33
N LEU A 16 -12.29 -7.99 -42.55
CA LEU A 16 -11.91 -8.10 -41.16
C LEU A 16 -10.39 -8.20 -41.15
N SER A 17 -9.72 -7.05 -41.18
CA SER A 17 -8.35 -6.93 -40.69
C SER A 17 -8.43 -7.30 -39.22
N SER A 18 -8.20 -8.57 -38.91
CA SER A 18 -7.73 -8.96 -37.59
C SER A 18 -6.40 -8.25 -37.42
N GLU A 19 -6.41 -7.08 -36.79
CA GLU A 19 -5.20 -6.51 -36.22
C GLU A 19 -4.71 -7.51 -35.17
N THR A 20 -3.79 -8.38 -35.58
CA THR A 20 -2.94 -9.14 -34.68
C THR A 20 -2.35 -8.15 -33.66
N PRO A 21 -2.35 -8.45 -32.35
CA PRO A 21 -1.70 -7.59 -31.37
C PRO A 21 -0.27 -7.35 -31.85
N SER A 22 0.11 -6.08 -32.02
CA SER A 22 1.45 -5.74 -32.54
C SER A 22 2.50 -6.42 -31.68
N GLN A 23 3.12 -7.49 -32.19
CA GLN A 23 4.17 -8.18 -31.47
C GLN A 23 5.33 -7.21 -31.29
N ILE A 24 5.76 -7.03 -30.04
CA ILE A 24 6.93 -6.20 -29.72
C ILE A 24 8.12 -6.75 -30.53
N PRO A 25 8.80 -5.91 -31.34
CA PRO A 25 9.89 -6.35 -32.19
C PRO A 25 11.11 -6.77 -31.38
N GLU A 26 11.97 -7.61 -31.96
CA GLU A 26 13.29 -7.89 -31.38
C GLU A 26 14.21 -6.68 -31.50
N CYS A 27 15.15 -6.55 -30.56
CA CYS A 27 16.11 -5.47 -30.60
C CYS A 27 17.05 -5.63 -31.81
N THR A 28 17.36 -4.50 -32.46
CA THR A 28 18.43 -4.41 -33.46
C THR A 28 19.79 -4.73 -32.84
N ILE A 29 20.79 -5.00 -33.67
CA ILE A 29 22.18 -5.25 -33.20
C ILE A 29 22.72 -4.05 -32.41
N GLU A 30 22.40 -2.82 -32.85
CA GLU A 30 22.81 -1.61 -32.16
C GLU A 30 22.13 -1.46 -30.81
N GLU A 31 20.81 -1.68 -30.73
CA GLU A 31 20.08 -1.69 -29.46
C GLU A 31 20.62 -2.75 -28.52
N LYS A 32 20.89 -3.98 -28.99
CA LYS A 32 21.50 -5.05 -28.19
C LYS A 32 22.86 -4.63 -27.62
N ARG A 33 23.70 -3.97 -28.43
CA ARG A 33 24.99 -3.44 -27.97
C ARG A 33 24.79 -2.36 -26.90
N ASN A 34 23.82 -1.47 -27.10
CA ASN A 34 23.50 -0.42 -26.12
C ASN A 34 22.98 -1.01 -24.81
N LEU A 35 22.17 -2.08 -24.86
CA LEU A 35 21.70 -2.77 -23.65
C LEU A 35 22.85 -3.34 -22.81
N LEU A 36 23.93 -3.82 -23.42
CA LEU A 36 25.09 -4.32 -22.67
C LEU A 36 25.74 -3.26 -21.78
N THR A 37 25.55 -1.96 -22.10
CA THR A 37 26.05 -0.86 -21.28
C THR A 37 25.28 -0.71 -19.96
N CYS A 38 24.11 -1.34 -19.84
CA CYS A 38 23.29 -1.36 -18.62
C CYS A 38 23.70 -2.47 -17.63
N ASN A 39 24.44 -3.50 -18.07
CA ASN A 39 24.86 -4.62 -17.23
C ASN A 39 25.53 -4.23 -15.90
N PRO A 40 26.40 -3.19 -15.82
CA PRO A 40 26.98 -2.77 -14.55
C PRO A 40 25.92 -2.37 -13.51
N MET A 41 24.79 -1.79 -13.93
CA MET A 41 23.72 -1.36 -13.02
C MET A 41 22.98 -2.56 -12.41
N GLU A 42 22.83 -3.66 -13.15
CA GLU A 42 22.31 -4.92 -12.61
C GLU A 42 23.25 -5.52 -11.56
N LEU A 43 24.56 -5.46 -11.84
CA LEU A 43 25.58 -5.92 -10.89
C LEU A 43 25.55 -5.10 -9.61
N ASP A 44 25.31 -3.79 -9.68
CA ASP A 44 25.15 -2.94 -8.50
C ASP A 44 23.98 -3.39 -7.63
N ILE A 45 22.81 -3.71 -8.22
CA ILE A 45 21.65 -4.24 -7.49
C ILE A 45 22.03 -5.54 -6.75
N LEU A 46 22.71 -6.46 -7.44
CA LEU A 46 23.15 -7.74 -6.84
C LEU A 46 24.17 -7.51 -5.71
N ASN A 47 25.12 -6.59 -5.90
CA ASN A 47 26.13 -6.25 -4.91
C ASN A 47 25.52 -5.63 -3.66
N ILE A 48 24.54 -4.73 -3.82
CA ILE A 48 23.79 -4.16 -2.70
C ILE A 48 23.03 -5.27 -1.96
N ARG A 49 22.30 -6.15 -2.65
CA ARG A 49 21.63 -7.31 -2.01
C ARG A 49 22.60 -8.16 -1.20
N LYS A 50 23.78 -8.45 -1.75
CA LYS A 50 24.83 -9.22 -1.07
C LYS A 50 25.35 -8.49 0.17
N LYS A 51 25.66 -7.19 0.05
CA LYS A 51 26.12 -6.31 1.14
C LYS A 51 25.14 -6.31 2.33
N TYR A 52 23.83 -6.33 2.06
CA TYR A 52 22.79 -6.24 3.08
C TYR A 52 22.09 -7.56 3.42
N SER A 53 22.55 -8.70 2.86
CA SER A 53 21.96 -10.04 3.07
C SER A 53 21.73 -10.42 4.55
N ASN A 54 22.60 -9.94 5.45
CA ASN A 54 22.52 -10.16 6.91
C ASN A 54 22.04 -8.94 7.71
N ARG A 55 21.61 -7.86 7.05
CA ARG A 55 21.28 -6.55 7.67
C ARG A 55 19.94 -6.01 7.18
N ARG A 56 18.86 -6.80 7.34
CA ARG A 56 17.50 -6.48 6.86
C ARG A 56 16.91 -5.15 7.37
N ALA A 57 17.53 -4.49 8.34
CA ALA A 57 17.04 -3.25 8.95
C ALA A 57 17.92 -2.01 8.68
N ASN A 58 18.95 -2.10 7.81
CA ASN A 58 19.79 -0.92 7.56
C ASN A 58 19.02 0.10 6.68
N PRO A 59 18.79 1.34 7.16
CA PRO A 59 18.09 2.38 6.39
C PRO A 59 18.79 2.79 5.09
N GLU A 60 20.11 2.58 4.99
CA GLU A 60 20.90 2.82 3.77
C GLU A 60 20.53 1.85 2.65
N PHE A 61 20.14 0.61 2.99
CA PHE A 61 19.78 -0.41 1.99
C PHE A 61 18.68 0.10 1.06
N LEU A 62 17.62 0.71 1.61
CA LEU A 62 16.53 1.24 0.82
C LEU A 62 17.02 2.33 -0.15
N SER A 63 17.84 3.25 0.35
CA SER A 63 18.33 4.39 -0.43
C SER A 63 19.25 3.91 -1.56
N GLU A 64 20.27 3.11 -1.25
CA GLU A 64 21.20 2.57 -2.24
C GLU A 64 20.47 1.74 -3.30
N MET A 65 19.56 0.87 -2.85
CA MET A 65 18.79 0.02 -3.73
C MET A 65 17.83 0.82 -4.62
N HIS A 66 17.18 1.85 -4.07
CA HIS A 66 16.32 2.73 -4.85
C HIS A 66 17.09 3.38 -6.01
N PHE A 67 18.26 3.95 -5.74
CA PHE A 67 19.08 4.60 -6.76
C PHE A 67 19.61 3.61 -7.81
N ALA A 68 20.07 2.43 -7.38
CA ALA A 68 20.53 1.39 -8.31
C ALA A 68 19.40 0.89 -9.22
N CYS A 69 18.22 0.62 -8.64
CA CYS A 69 17.02 0.26 -9.39
C CYS A 69 16.58 1.35 -10.37
N PHE A 70 16.58 2.61 -9.94
CA PHE A 70 16.23 3.74 -10.80
C PHE A 70 17.21 3.89 -11.97
N ALA A 71 18.51 3.73 -11.73
CA ALA A 71 19.52 3.76 -12.78
C ALA A 71 19.30 2.64 -13.80
N ALA A 72 19.18 1.39 -13.33
CA ALA A 72 18.99 0.22 -14.18
C ALA A 72 17.71 0.34 -15.03
N LEU A 73 16.56 0.62 -14.41
CA LEU A 73 15.28 0.75 -15.11
C LEU A 73 15.33 1.84 -16.18
N ASN A 74 15.95 2.99 -15.90
CA ASN A 74 16.09 4.05 -16.89
C ASN A 74 17.05 3.71 -18.02
N CYS A 75 18.06 2.87 -17.77
CA CYS A 75 18.99 2.42 -18.82
C CYS A 75 18.28 1.49 -19.82
N TYR A 76 17.44 0.58 -19.34
CA TYR A 76 16.68 -0.33 -20.20
C TYR A 76 15.43 0.29 -20.82
N LYS A 77 14.97 1.47 -20.36
CA LYS A 77 13.74 2.15 -20.81
C LYS A 77 13.70 2.57 -22.29
N PRO A 78 14.77 3.14 -22.88
CA PRO A 78 14.68 3.75 -24.21
C PRO A 78 14.35 2.79 -25.36
N PRO A 79 14.97 1.58 -25.46
CA PRO A 79 14.66 0.65 -26.54
C PRO A 79 13.25 0.09 -26.38
N ARG A 80 12.46 0.14 -27.45
CA ARG A 80 11.09 -0.43 -27.49
C ARG A 80 11.10 -1.79 -28.17
N CYS A 81 11.88 -2.70 -27.60
CA CYS A 81 12.08 -4.04 -28.14
C CYS A 81 11.99 -5.11 -27.05
N ARG A 82 11.76 -6.36 -27.48
CA ARG A 82 11.38 -7.49 -26.62
C ARG A 82 12.40 -7.76 -25.53
N GLU A 83 13.68 -7.75 -25.84
CA GLU A 83 14.75 -8.01 -24.89
C GLU A 83 14.80 -6.91 -23.83
N ALA A 84 14.72 -5.63 -24.22
CA ALA A 84 14.66 -4.51 -23.28
C ALA A 84 13.42 -4.60 -22.37
N SER A 85 12.25 -4.93 -22.92
CA SER A 85 11.04 -5.17 -22.13
C SER A 85 11.19 -6.34 -21.15
N SER A 86 11.89 -7.40 -21.53
CA SER A 86 12.18 -8.53 -20.63
C SER A 86 13.09 -8.12 -19.47
N TYR A 87 14.14 -7.32 -19.73
CA TYR A 87 15.00 -6.79 -18.67
C TYR A 87 14.26 -5.85 -17.73
N GLN A 88 13.42 -4.96 -18.28
CA GLN A 88 12.58 -4.07 -17.46
C GLN A 88 11.66 -4.88 -16.54
N ALA A 89 10.99 -5.92 -17.05
CA ALA A 89 10.11 -6.75 -16.24
C ALA A 89 10.86 -7.47 -15.11
N ALA A 90 12.03 -8.05 -15.41
CA ALA A 90 12.87 -8.70 -14.40
C ALA A 90 13.40 -7.70 -13.35
N LEU A 91 13.76 -6.49 -13.78
CA LEU A 91 14.17 -5.42 -12.88
C LEU A 91 13.02 -4.89 -12.03
N ASP A 92 11.82 -4.71 -12.60
CA ASP A 92 10.65 -4.30 -11.85
C ASP A 92 10.36 -5.29 -10.72
N GLU A 93 10.42 -6.60 -11.00
CA GLU A 93 10.28 -7.65 -9.99
C GLU A 93 11.42 -7.60 -8.95
N ALA A 94 12.68 -7.51 -9.38
CA ALA A 94 13.82 -7.46 -8.46
C ALA A 94 13.85 -6.17 -7.62
N CYS A 95 13.27 -5.09 -8.13
CA CYS A 95 13.20 -3.81 -7.48
C CYS A 95 11.89 -3.62 -6.72
N ASP A 96 11.02 -4.62 -6.64
CA ASP A 96 9.81 -4.54 -5.83
C ASP A 96 10.10 -5.00 -4.39
N PHE A 97 10.13 -4.03 -3.47
CA PHE A 97 10.41 -4.28 -2.06
C PHE A 97 9.14 -4.21 -1.24
N HIS A 98 8.90 -5.30 -0.53
CA HIS A 98 7.80 -5.40 0.42
C HIS A 98 7.87 -4.26 1.45
N ILE A 99 6.77 -3.52 1.65
CA ILE A 99 6.74 -2.29 2.47
C ILE A 99 7.30 -2.52 3.87
N LEU A 100 6.89 -3.64 4.49
CA LEU A 100 7.27 -4.04 5.85
C LEU A 100 8.66 -4.69 5.97
N MET A 101 9.40 -4.82 4.86
CA MET A 101 10.82 -5.21 4.93
C MET A 101 11.64 -4.18 5.72
N PHE A 102 11.19 -2.93 5.74
CA PHE A 102 11.86 -1.82 6.42
C PHE A 102 11.13 -1.46 7.71
N PRO A 103 11.74 -1.68 8.90
CA PRO A 103 11.11 -1.35 10.18
C PRO A 103 10.68 0.13 10.30
N GLN A 104 11.42 1.02 9.64
CA GLN A 104 11.12 2.45 9.57
C GLN A 104 9.75 2.73 8.94
N ASN A 105 9.41 2.01 7.87
CA ASN A 105 8.13 2.14 7.19
C ASN A 105 7.00 1.62 8.07
N ALA A 106 7.22 0.51 8.77
CA ALA A 106 6.24 -0.03 9.71
C ALA A 106 5.95 0.96 10.85
N ASP A 107 6.98 1.53 11.47
CA ASP A 107 6.84 2.56 12.52
C ASP A 107 6.09 3.80 12.00
N CYS A 108 6.45 4.30 10.81
CA CYS A 108 5.78 5.42 10.16
C CYS A 108 4.28 5.16 9.93
N LEU A 109 3.94 3.98 9.39
CA LEU A 109 2.56 3.59 9.13
C LEU A 109 1.76 3.43 10.43
N MET A 110 2.35 2.84 11.48
CA MET A 110 1.70 2.72 12.78
C MET A 110 1.36 4.09 13.37
N LYS A 111 2.30 5.05 13.31
CA LYS A 111 2.05 6.45 13.71
C LYS A 111 0.94 7.09 12.89
N PHE A 112 0.96 6.91 11.56
CA PHE A 112 -0.07 7.45 10.68
C PHE A 112 -1.46 6.89 11.02
N PHE A 113 -1.60 5.56 11.14
CA PHE A 113 -2.88 4.93 11.44
C PHE A 113 -3.41 5.30 12.83
N SER A 114 -2.53 5.45 13.83
CA SER A 114 -2.91 5.95 15.16
C SER A 114 -3.44 7.38 15.07
N ALA A 115 -2.73 8.27 14.37
CA ALA A 115 -3.13 9.66 14.18
C ALA A 115 -4.48 9.76 13.43
N ALA A 116 -4.63 9.03 12.34
CA ALA A 116 -5.86 8.96 11.56
C ALA A 116 -7.05 8.43 12.38
N TYR A 117 -6.83 7.36 13.17
CA TYR A 117 -7.88 6.82 14.02
C TYR A 117 -8.34 7.84 15.07
N ASN A 118 -7.40 8.50 15.73
CA ASN A 118 -7.72 9.50 16.74
C ASN A 118 -8.42 10.73 16.14
N ALA A 119 -7.95 11.23 15.00
CA ALA A 119 -8.56 12.36 14.28
C ALA A 119 -10.00 12.06 13.83
N SER A 120 -10.30 10.80 13.48
CA SER A 120 -11.66 10.38 13.10
C SER A 120 -12.65 10.34 14.27
N SER A 121 -12.17 10.43 15.52
CA SER A 121 -13.01 10.39 16.71
C SER A 121 -13.50 11.79 17.10
N ALA A 122 -14.79 11.92 17.40
CA ALA A 122 -15.41 13.20 17.78
C ALA A 122 -14.78 13.85 19.03
N ALA A 123 -14.04 13.09 19.85
CA ALA A 123 -13.35 13.59 21.03
C ALA A 123 -12.06 14.37 20.71
N TYR A 124 -11.48 14.23 19.51
CA TYR A 124 -10.19 14.82 19.14
C TYR A 124 -10.26 15.71 17.89
N LYS A 125 -11.46 16.04 17.43
CA LYS A 125 -11.70 16.85 16.22
C LYS A 125 -11.07 18.25 16.30
N ASP A 126 -10.92 18.78 17.52
CA ASP A 126 -10.37 20.11 17.79
C ASP A 126 -8.84 20.14 18.00
N PHE A 127 -8.15 18.98 18.00
CA PHE A 127 -6.73 18.89 18.39
C PHE A 127 -5.82 18.25 17.32
N SER A 128 -6.35 17.94 16.13
CA SER A 128 -5.53 17.37 15.06
C SER A 128 -4.61 18.44 14.46
N THR A 129 -3.30 18.28 14.64
CA THR A 129 -2.26 19.13 14.04
C THR A 129 -2.30 19.10 12.50
N TYR A 130 -2.94 18.08 11.92
CA TYR A 130 -3.15 17.93 10.48
C TYR A 130 -4.64 18.03 10.19
N SER A 131 -5.08 19.17 9.66
CA SER A 131 -6.48 19.41 9.26
C SER A 131 -6.98 18.36 8.25
N CYS A 132 -6.07 17.78 7.47
CA CYS A 132 -6.36 16.79 6.45
C CYS A 132 -6.56 15.35 6.99
N LEU A 133 -6.19 15.03 8.24
CA LEU A 133 -6.49 13.70 8.82
C LEU A 133 -8.01 13.45 9.02
N GLN A 134 -8.85 14.40 8.62
CA GLN A 134 -10.30 14.27 8.48
C GLN A 134 -10.71 13.41 7.28
N TYR A 135 -9.81 13.11 6.33
CA TYR A 135 -10.07 12.08 5.32
C TYR A 135 -10.35 10.73 6.02
N PRO A 136 -11.25 9.88 5.48
CA PRO A 136 -11.67 8.64 6.13
C PRO A 136 -10.62 7.51 5.98
N PHE A 137 -9.37 7.76 6.36
CA PHE A 137 -8.27 6.78 6.30
C PHE A 137 -8.49 5.53 7.17
N THR A 138 -9.52 5.55 8.03
CA THR A 138 -10.01 4.40 8.79
C THR A 138 -11.01 3.53 8.02
N GLU A 139 -11.27 3.82 6.74
CA GLU A 139 -12.17 3.05 5.88
C GLU A 139 -11.86 1.54 5.96
N SER A 140 -12.92 0.77 6.18
CA SER A 140 -12.85 -0.68 6.38
C SER A 140 -13.07 -1.45 5.09
N ASP A 141 -13.80 -0.87 4.14
CA ASP A 141 -14.05 -1.43 2.83
C ASP A 141 -12.79 -1.35 1.95
N SER A 142 -12.30 -2.52 1.49
CA SER A 142 -11.15 -2.63 0.56
C SER A 142 -11.39 -1.85 -0.74
N ALA A 143 -12.59 -1.94 -1.32
CA ALA A 143 -12.93 -1.29 -2.59
C ALA A 143 -12.89 0.24 -2.47
N ARG A 144 -13.23 0.78 -1.30
CA ARG A 144 -13.23 2.23 -1.04
C ARG A 144 -11.88 2.77 -0.57
N ARG A 145 -11.04 1.94 0.04
CA ARG A 145 -9.71 2.37 0.53
C ARG A 145 -8.84 2.96 -0.58
N SER A 146 -8.86 2.40 -1.79
CA SER A 146 -8.05 2.91 -2.90
C SER A 146 -8.39 4.36 -3.24
N SER A 147 -9.68 4.70 -3.33
CA SER A 147 -10.11 6.08 -3.63
C SER A 147 -9.84 7.04 -2.47
N VAL A 148 -10.03 6.59 -1.23
CA VAL A 148 -9.74 7.39 -0.03
C VAL A 148 -8.26 7.77 0.03
N PHE A 149 -7.36 6.80 -0.13
CA PHE A 149 -5.92 7.08 -0.11
C PHE A 149 -5.46 7.80 -1.38
N GLY A 150 -6.07 7.53 -2.54
CA GLY A 150 -5.84 8.31 -3.75
C GLY A 150 -6.13 9.80 -3.55
N ASN A 151 -7.31 10.14 -3.00
CA ASN A 151 -7.72 11.52 -2.73
C ASN A 151 -6.94 12.15 -1.56
N GLY A 152 -6.61 11.34 -0.56
CA GLY A 152 -5.84 11.74 0.62
C GLY A 152 -4.33 11.73 0.43
N ARG A 153 -3.81 11.52 -0.79
CA ARG A 153 -2.38 11.33 -1.06
C ARG A 153 -1.51 12.44 -0.51
N SER A 154 -1.86 13.70 -0.77
CA SER A 154 -1.09 14.86 -0.30
C SER A 154 -1.01 14.87 1.23
N CYS A 155 -2.12 14.59 1.90
CA CYS A 155 -2.18 14.52 3.36
C CYS A 155 -1.28 13.43 3.93
N PHE A 156 -1.32 12.23 3.35
CA PHE A 156 -0.46 11.13 3.78
C PHE A 156 1.02 11.49 3.59
N LEU A 157 1.40 12.00 2.41
CA LEU A 157 2.79 12.34 2.13
C LEU A 157 3.30 13.50 3.00
N GLU A 158 2.45 14.47 3.32
CA GLU A 158 2.77 15.54 4.28
C GLU A 158 2.98 14.97 5.69
N PHE A 159 2.13 14.06 6.14
CA PHE A 159 2.33 13.37 7.41
C PHE A 159 3.67 12.61 7.42
N VAL A 160 3.96 11.85 6.36
CA VAL A 160 5.23 11.09 6.27
C VAL A 160 6.42 12.03 6.37
N LYS A 161 6.43 13.12 5.58
CA LYS A 161 7.51 14.11 5.57
C LYS A 161 7.76 14.72 6.96
N ASN A 162 6.69 14.99 7.72
CA ASN A 162 6.79 15.70 8.99
C ASN A 162 7.02 14.79 10.21
N ASN A 163 6.70 13.49 10.12
CA ASN A 163 6.70 12.58 11.28
C ASN A 163 7.55 11.31 11.11
N CYS A 164 8.05 11.06 9.90
CA CYS A 164 8.83 9.87 9.59
C CYS A 164 10.25 10.24 9.17
N ASN A 165 11.12 9.24 9.06
CA ASN A 165 12.49 9.49 8.59
C ASN A 165 12.55 9.58 7.06
N TRP A 166 13.69 10.09 6.59
CA TRP A 166 13.99 10.27 5.17
C TRP A 166 13.79 9.00 4.34
N SER A 167 14.19 7.83 4.85
CA SER A 167 14.02 6.55 4.14
C SER A 167 12.55 6.23 3.89
N SER A 168 11.67 6.46 4.88
CA SER A 168 10.22 6.31 4.70
C SER A 168 9.62 7.37 3.78
N GLU A 169 10.06 8.62 3.86
CA GLU A 169 9.67 9.66 2.91
C GLU A 169 10.01 9.27 1.47
N LEU A 170 11.23 8.81 1.22
CA LEU A 170 11.66 8.32 -0.08
C LEU A 170 10.83 7.12 -0.54
N TYR A 171 10.58 6.14 0.34
CA TYR A 171 9.77 4.98 0.00
C TYR A 171 8.36 5.42 -0.44
N PHE A 172 7.65 6.13 0.43
CA PHE A 172 6.24 6.42 0.19
C PHE A 172 6.00 7.44 -0.92
N SER A 173 6.92 8.39 -1.13
CA SER A 173 6.82 9.34 -2.24
C SER A 173 7.00 8.66 -3.60
N THR A 174 7.92 7.70 -3.70
CA THR A 174 8.26 7.00 -4.95
C THR A 174 7.38 5.78 -5.20
N ARG A 175 6.90 5.13 -4.15
CA ARG A 175 6.11 3.88 -4.19
C ARG A 175 4.70 4.03 -3.62
N TYR A 176 4.13 5.22 -3.74
CA TYR A 176 2.81 5.49 -3.18
C TYR A 176 1.74 4.54 -3.70
N ARG A 177 1.77 4.22 -5.00
CA ARG A 177 0.80 3.31 -5.62
C ARG A 177 0.89 1.91 -5.02
N GLN A 178 2.10 1.37 -4.84
CA GLN A 178 2.30 0.07 -4.18
C GLN A 178 1.71 0.07 -2.77
N PHE A 179 1.95 1.15 -2.01
CA PHE A 179 1.31 1.31 -0.70
C PHE A 179 -0.22 1.30 -0.76
N VAL A 180 -0.83 2.05 -1.69
CA VAL A 180 -2.30 2.09 -1.86
C VAL A 180 -2.84 0.70 -2.22
N ASN A 181 -2.16 -0.02 -3.10
CA ASN A 181 -2.52 -1.38 -3.49
C ASN A 181 -2.42 -2.34 -2.30
N ALA A 182 -1.30 -2.30 -1.58
CA ALA A 182 -1.07 -3.11 -0.38
C ALA A 182 -2.13 -2.91 0.70
N ILE A 183 -2.81 -1.76 0.77
CA ILE A 183 -3.89 -1.55 1.75
C ILE A 183 -5.29 -1.74 1.17
N SER A 184 -5.46 -1.94 -0.14
CA SER A 184 -6.78 -1.93 -0.80
C SER A 184 -7.10 -3.19 -1.60
N GLU A 185 -6.09 -3.84 -2.18
CA GLU A 185 -6.24 -5.02 -3.04
C GLU A 185 -6.26 -6.28 -2.16
N GLU A 186 -7.47 -6.78 -1.91
CA GLU A 186 -7.66 -8.01 -1.15
C GLU A 186 -7.30 -9.23 -2.01
N PRO A 187 -6.30 -10.04 -1.62
CA PRO A 187 -5.93 -11.23 -2.37
C PRO A 187 -6.99 -12.32 -2.20
N ASP A 188 -7.14 -13.17 -3.22
CA ASP A 188 -8.05 -14.33 -3.19
C ASP A 188 -7.68 -15.37 -2.12
N ASN A 189 -6.46 -15.28 -1.57
CA ASN A 189 -5.95 -16.18 -0.55
C ASN A 189 -5.81 -15.50 0.82
N ASN A 190 -6.02 -16.28 1.88
CA ASN A 190 -5.86 -15.84 3.27
C ASN A 190 -4.41 -15.97 3.77
N ASN A 191 -3.42 -15.79 2.89
CA ASN A 191 -2.02 -15.93 3.26
C ASN A 191 -1.54 -14.69 4.04
N CYS A 192 -1.17 -14.89 5.30
CA CYS A 192 -0.65 -13.86 6.20
C CYS A 192 0.71 -13.27 5.77
N LEU A 193 1.36 -13.85 4.77
CA LEU A 193 2.58 -13.31 4.18
C LEU A 193 2.32 -12.27 3.09
N THR A 194 1.07 -12.08 2.66
CA THR A 194 0.73 -11.04 1.68
C THR A 194 0.78 -9.66 2.33
N GLU A 195 1.19 -8.65 1.55
CA GLU A 195 1.22 -7.25 2.01
C GLU A 195 -0.13 -6.79 2.55
N TYR A 196 -1.22 -7.16 1.88
CA TYR A 196 -2.58 -6.84 2.32
C TYR A 196 -2.90 -7.35 3.71
N GLN A 197 -2.64 -8.64 3.97
CA GLN A 197 -2.93 -9.21 5.27
C GLN A 197 -2.02 -8.63 6.34
N GLN A 198 -0.74 -8.38 6.04
CA GLN A 198 0.15 -7.73 7.00
C GLN A 198 -0.26 -6.28 7.32
N MET A 199 -0.72 -5.52 6.33
CA MET A 199 -1.23 -4.16 6.53
C MET A 199 -2.53 -4.14 7.33
N LYS A 200 -3.45 -5.06 7.02
CA LYS A 200 -4.68 -5.25 7.79
C LYS A 200 -4.38 -5.60 9.24
N HIS A 201 -3.44 -6.52 9.46
CA HIS A 201 -2.97 -6.92 10.78
C HIS A 201 -2.37 -5.75 11.57
N MET A 202 -1.47 -4.99 10.94
CA MET A 202 -0.88 -3.80 11.54
C MET A 202 -1.95 -2.80 11.99
N ARG A 203 -2.93 -2.50 11.15
CA ARG A 203 -4.01 -1.55 11.47
C ARG A 203 -4.83 -2.01 12.68
N CYS A 204 -5.16 -3.30 12.76
CA CYS A 204 -5.86 -3.84 13.94
C CYS A 204 -4.98 -3.81 15.20
N HIS A 205 -3.67 -4.03 15.08
CA HIS A 205 -2.76 -3.92 16.21
C HIS A 205 -2.65 -2.47 16.71
N VAL A 206 -2.66 -1.49 15.81
CA VAL A 206 -2.72 -0.06 16.18
C VAL A 206 -4.03 0.25 16.91
N LEU A 207 -5.17 -0.23 16.39
CA LEU A 207 -6.48 -0.09 17.04
C LEU A 207 -6.49 -0.68 18.45
N LEU A 208 -5.87 -1.84 18.65
CA LEU A 208 -5.72 -2.47 19.96
C LEU A 208 -4.95 -1.58 20.92
N ALA A 209 -3.79 -1.06 20.52
CA ALA A 209 -2.97 -0.17 21.35
C ALA A 209 -3.72 1.14 21.69
N GLU A 210 -4.43 1.73 20.73
CA GLU A 210 -5.26 2.92 20.98
C GLU A 210 -6.44 2.61 21.91
N THR A 211 -7.00 1.40 21.84
CA THR A 211 -8.07 0.95 22.74
C THR A 211 -7.56 0.81 24.17
N GLU A 212 -6.39 0.18 24.35
CA GLU A 212 -5.72 0.08 25.65
C GLU A 212 -5.51 1.47 26.25
N LYS A 213 -4.92 2.39 25.48
CA LYS A 213 -4.69 3.78 25.92
C LYS A 213 -5.98 4.51 26.30
N LYS A 214 -7.05 4.38 25.52
CA LYS A 214 -8.34 5.05 25.83
C LYS A 214 -8.97 4.49 27.10
N ILE A 215 -8.86 3.19 27.34
CA ILE A 215 -9.39 2.56 28.55
C ILE A 215 -8.57 2.94 29.79
N GLU A 216 -7.25 2.97 29.69
CA GLU A 216 -6.38 3.45 30.77
C GLU A 216 -6.66 4.90 31.15
N ASN A 217 -6.99 5.74 30.17
CA ASN A 217 -7.37 7.12 30.38
C ASN A 217 -8.83 7.32 30.81
N THR A 218 -9.63 6.25 30.94
CA THR A 218 -11.03 6.32 31.37
C THR A 218 -11.13 6.10 32.89
N GLY A 219 -11.38 7.18 33.63
CA GLY A 219 -11.49 7.15 35.08
C GLY A 219 -12.81 6.54 35.60
N PHE A 220 -12.92 6.43 36.94
CA PHE A 220 -14.15 6.00 37.60
C PHE A 220 -15.34 6.91 37.25
N PHE A 221 -15.16 8.23 37.37
CA PHE A 221 -16.23 9.20 37.11
C PHE A 221 -16.64 9.25 35.63
N ASP A 222 -15.68 9.07 34.71
CA ASP A 222 -15.97 8.96 33.27
C ASP A 222 -16.97 7.84 32.98
N ARG A 223 -16.78 6.68 33.62
CA ARG A 223 -17.67 5.51 33.49
C ARG A 223 -19.05 5.78 34.10
N LEU A 224 -19.08 6.38 35.30
CA LEU A 224 -20.32 6.55 36.05
C LEU A 224 -21.26 7.57 35.41
N PHE A 225 -20.71 8.61 34.79
CA PHE A 225 -21.48 9.69 34.17
C PHE A 225 -21.52 9.63 32.64
N GLY A 226 -20.92 8.60 32.03
CA GLY A 226 -20.93 8.42 30.57
C GLY A 226 -20.22 9.55 29.82
N SER A 227 -19.01 9.91 30.23
CA SER A 227 -18.26 11.01 29.62
C SER A 227 -17.86 10.74 28.15
N ARG A 228 -17.36 11.77 27.46
CA ARG A 228 -16.83 11.62 26.09
C ARG A 228 -15.69 10.59 26.03
N GLN A 229 -14.86 10.52 27.07
CA GLN A 229 -13.75 9.58 27.20
C GLN A 229 -14.28 8.15 27.30
N PHE A 230 -15.30 7.92 28.14
CA PHE A 230 -15.96 6.62 28.23
C PHE A 230 -16.58 6.19 26.90
N LEU A 231 -17.33 7.07 26.23
CA LEU A 231 -17.91 6.79 24.91
C LEU A 231 -16.85 6.48 23.86
N ALA A 232 -15.71 7.18 23.90
CA ALA A 232 -14.57 6.91 23.02
C ALA A 232 -13.94 5.53 23.30
N ALA A 233 -13.81 5.12 24.57
CA ALA A 233 -13.32 3.81 24.94
C ALA A 233 -14.29 2.68 24.53
N VAL A 234 -15.59 2.89 24.69
CA VAL A 234 -16.64 1.95 24.22
C VAL A 234 -16.56 1.78 22.70
N LYS A 235 -16.45 2.89 21.94
CA LYS A 235 -16.29 2.85 20.49
C LYS A 235 -15.02 2.10 20.09
N ALA A 236 -13.89 2.38 20.74
CA ALA A 236 -12.62 1.72 20.46
C ALA A 236 -12.68 0.20 20.69
N CYS A 237 -13.35 -0.25 21.76
CA CYS A 237 -13.63 -1.67 21.97
C CYS A 237 -14.42 -2.31 20.82
N LYS A 238 -15.47 -1.64 20.34
CA LYS A 238 -16.28 -2.14 19.21
C LYS A 238 -15.46 -2.22 17.92
N ASP A 239 -14.74 -1.14 17.59
CA ASP A 239 -13.92 -1.06 16.39
C ASP A 239 -12.82 -2.13 16.39
N THR A 240 -12.12 -2.30 17.52
CA THR A 240 -11.04 -3.29 17.67
C THR A 240 -11.56 -4.73 17.59
N ARG A 241 -12.69 -5.04 18.25
CA ARG A 241 -13.34 -6.35 18.13
C ARG A 241 -13.71 -6.64 16.67
N ALA A 242 -14.29 -5.65 15.97
CA ALA A 242 -14.68 -5.80 14.56
C ALA A 242 -13.48 -5.98 13.63
N CYS A 243 -12.37 -5.26 13.87
CA CYS A 243 -11.15 -5.38 13.08
C CYS A 243 -10.58 -6.80 13.17
N ILE A 244 -10.42 -7.29 14.40
CA ILE A 244 -9.78 -8.58 14.67
C ILE A 244 -10.65 -9.75 14.25
N ALA A 245 -11.97 -9.66 14.40
CA ALA A 245 -12.89 -10.68 13.90
C ALA A 245 -12.80 -10.88 12.38
N ARG A 246 -12.38 -9.85 11.63
CA ARG A 246 -12.21 -9.90 10.18
C ARG A 246 -10.79 -10.26 9.75
N ASP A 247 -9.81 -10.24 10.65
CA ASP A 247 -8.42 -10.51 10.32
C ASP A 247 -8.04 -11.96 10.66
N VAL A 248 -7.84 -12.74 9.60
CA VAL A 248 -7.49 -14.16 9.62
C VAL A 248 -6.10 -14.44 10.21
N CYS A 249 -5.25 -13.41 10.33
CA CYS A 249 -3.89 -13.52 10.81
C CYS A 249 -3.75 -13.32 12.32
N PHE A 250 -4.81 -12.93 13.02
CA PHE A 250 -4.82 -12.97 14.47
C PHE A 250 -4.98 -14.40 14.98
N SER A 251 -4.22 -14.74 16.02
CA SER A 251 -4.48 -15.97 16.79
C SER A 251 -5.91 -15.94 17.33
N ALA A 252 -6.71 -16.92 16.91
CA ALA A 252 -8.14 -17.03 17.23
C ALA A 252 -8.44 -17.13 18.74
N THR A 253 -7.42 -17.39 19.58
CA THR A 253 -7.61 -17.63 21.02
C THR A 253 -7.00 -16.55 21.90
N ILE A 254 -5.78 -16.09 21.62
CA ILE A 254 -5.03 -15.22 22.55
C ILE A 254 -5.54 -13.79 22.53
N ILE A 255 -5.70 -13.21 21.34
CA ILE A 255 -5.98 -11.79 21.18
C ILE A 255 -7.45 -11.45 21.45
N PRO A 256 -8.45 -12.23 20.99
CA PRO A 256 -9.85 -12.02 21.38
C PRO A 256 -10.05 -12.08 22.91
N THR A 257 -9.32 -12.96 23.60
CA THR A 257 -9.34 -13.06 25.07
C THR A 257 -8.78 -11.81 25.72
N LYS A 258 -7.63 -11.31 25.25
CA LYS A 258 -7.01 -10.07 25.75
C LYS A 258 -7.94 -8.86 25.59
N ILE A 259 -8.58 -8.71 24.43
CA ILE A 259 -9.56 -7.64 24.18
C ILE A 259 -10.79 -7.79 25.04
N GLY A 260 -11.30 -9.01 25.20
CA GLY A 260 -12.38 -9.31 26.13
C GLY A 260 -12.05 -8.83 27.53
N GLN A 261 -10.85 -9.14 28.03
CA GLN A 261 -10.40 -8.69 29.36
C GLN A 261 -10.26 -7.16 29.46
N ILE A 262 -9.67 -6.52 28.44
CA ILE A 262 -9.48 -5.07 28.42
C ILE A 262 -10.83 -4.34 28.39
N CYS A 263 -11.75 -4.74 27.51
CA CYS A 263 -13.07 -4.13 27.39
C CYS A 263 -13.97 -4.39 28.60
N LYS A 264 -13.79 -5.51 29.31
CA LYS A 264 -14.48 -5.76 30.60
C LYS A 264 -14.18 -4.70 31.65
N LYS A 265 -13.00 -4.05 31.61
CA LYS A 265 -12.63 -2.98 32.55
C LYS A 265 -13.57 -1.76 32.46
N ILE A 266 -14.30 -1.62 31.36
CA ILE A 266 -15.30 -0.56 31.15
C ILE A 266 -16.73 -1.11 31.06
N GLY A 267 -16.97 -2.38 31.45
CA GLY A 267 -18.31 -2.98 31.52
C GLY A 267 -18.84 -3.56 30.20
N LEU A 268 -17.97 -3.96 29.27
CA LEU A 268 -18.30 -4.53 27.95
C LEU A 268 -17.81 -5.97 27.71
#